data_AF-A0AAP2GSD1-F1
#
_entry.id   AF-A0AAP2GSD1-F1
#
_cell.length_a   1.000
_cell.length_b   1.000
_cell.length_c   1.000
_cell.angle_alpha   90.00
_cell.angle_beta   90.00
_cell.angle_gamma   90.00
#
_symmetry.space_group_name_H-M   'P 1'
#
loop_
_entity.id
_entity.type
_entity.pdbx_description
1 polymer ?
#
loop_
_entity_poly.entity_id
_entity_poly.type
_entity_poly.pdbx_seq_one_letter_code
_entity_poly.pdbx_strand_id
1 'polypeptide(L)' 'MNPDPKALRASLLKRELELQRLIRQMKLDQLHQSPVYKNLGQELTTLKKQILALEEASY' A
#
# COMPACT_ATOMS: atom_id res chain seq x y z
N MET A 1 12.68 -11.90 16.63
CA MET A 1 11.47 -12.68 16.30
C MET A 1 11.08 -12.34 14.87
N ASN A 2 11.02 -13.32 13.97
CA ASN A 2 10.53 -13.08 12.61
C ASN A 2 9.02 -12.80 12.69
N PRO A 3 8.50 -11.76 12.03
CA PRO A 3 7.07 -11.49 12.03
C PRO A 3 6.33 -12.68 11.39
N ASP A 4 5.24 -13.11 12.02
CA ASP A 4 4.31 -14.08 11.45
C ASP A 4 3.87 -13.58 10.05
N PRO A 5 4.04 -14.38 8.98
CA PRO A 5 3.60 -14.01 7.64
C PRO A 5 2.15 -13.50 7.57
N LYS A 6 1.25 -14.03 8.42
CA LYS A 6 -0.13 -13.57 8.51
C LYS A 6 -0.25 -12.18 9.12
N ALA A 7 0.52 -11.90 10.17
CA ALA A 7 0.56 -10.58 10.80
C ALA A 7 1.19 -9.53 9.87
N LEU A 8 2.24 -9.92 9.13
CA LEU A 8 2.85 -9.07 8.11
C LEU A 8 1.86 -8.74 7.00
N ARG A 9 1.15 -9.74 6.46
CA ARG A 9 0.10 -9.53 5.45
C ARG A 9 -1.00 -8.59 5.94
N ALA A 10 -1.49 -8.78 7.17
CA ALA A 10 -2.50 -7.90 7.75
C ALA A 10 -2.01 -6.45 7.87
N SER A 11 -0.74 -6.24 8.27
CA SER A 11 -0.14 -4.91 8.33
C SER A 11 -0.03 -4.26 6.95
N LEU A 12 0.35 -5.02 5.91
CA LEU A 12 0.47 -4.52 4.55
C LEU A 12 -0.90 -4.14 3.96
N LEU A 13 -1.93 -4.97 4.17
CA LEU A 13 -3.30 -4.68 3.75
C LEU A 13 -3.86 -3.42 4.43
N LYS A 14 -3.58 -3.25 5.73
CA LYS A 14 -3.97 -2.05 6.46
C LYS A 14 -3.34 -0.80 5.83
N ARG A 15 -2.03 -0.86 5.56
CA ARG A 15 -1.30 0.24 4.92
C ARG A 15 -1.80 0.52 3.50
N GLU A 16 -2.11 -0.51 2.73
CA GLU A 16 -2.70 -0.38 1.39
C GLU A 16 -4.00 0.44 1.44
N LEU A 17 -4.93 0.10 2.35
CA LEU A 17 -6.19 0.81 2.51
C LEU A 17 -6.00 2.28 2.93
N GLU A 18 -5.04 2.56 3.81
CA GLU A 18 -4.69 3.92 4.21
C GLU A 18 -4.21 4.76 3.02
N LEU A 19 -3.29 4.23 2.21
CA LEU A 19 -2.79 4.90 1.01
C LEU A 19 -3.89 5.13 -0.02
N GLN A 20 -4.75 4.13 -0.26
CA GLN A 20 -5.89 4.29 -1.17
C GLN A 20 -6.83 5.41 -0.73
N ARG A 21 -7.10 5.52 0.59
CA ARG A 21 -7.92 6.61 1.15
C ARG A 21 -7.26 7.97 0.95
N LEU A 22 -5.96 8.09 1.25
CA LEU A 22 -5.20 9.34 1.06
C LEU A 22 -5.16 9.78 -0.39
N ILE A 23 -4.84 8.87 -1.32
CA ILE A 23 -4.81 9.14 -2.76
C ILE A 23 -6.19 9.59 -3.24
N ARG A 24 -7.27 8.94 -2.78
CA ARG A 24 -8.63 9.33 -3.13
C ARG A 24 -8.95 10.74 -2.63
N GLN A 25 -8.61 11.06 -1.39
CA GLN A 25 -8.81 12.38 -0.82
C GLN A 25 -8.04 13.45 -1.62
N MET A 26 -6.75 13.23 -1.87
CA MET A 26 -5.93 14.15 -2.67
C MET A 26 -6.46 14.35 -4.09
N LYS A 27 -7.06 13.31 -4.69
CA LYS A 27 -7.69 13.44 -6.01
C LYS A 27 -8.93 14.34 -5.95
N LEU A 28 -9.75 14.22 -4.91
CA LEU A 28 -10.91 15.10 -4.68
C LEU A 28 -10.46 16.55 -4.44
N ASP A 29 -9.37 16.73 -3.71
CA ASP A 29 -8.77 18.04 -3.43
C ASP A 29 -7.95 18.60 -4.60
N GLN A 30 -7.96 17.93 -5.77
CA GLN A 30 -7.21 18.30 -6.98
C GLN A 30 -5.68 18.36 -6.81
N LEU A 31 -5.12 17.70 -5.78
CA LEU A 31 -3.68 17.65 -5.47
C LEU A 31 -2.92 16.55 -6.23
N HIS A 32 -3.50 15.98 -7.29
CA HIS A 32 -2.93 14.84 -8.02
C HIS A 32 -1.65 15.17 -8.82
N GLN A 33 -1.36 16.45 -9.03
CA GLN A 33 -0.10 16.90 -9.63
C GLN A 33 1.06 16.98 -8.63
N SER A 34 0.77 16.93 -7.32
CA SER A 34 1.78 17.06 -6.28
C SER A 34 2.78 15.89 -6.32
N PRO A 35 4.07 16.14 -5.96
CA PRO A 35 5.05 15.08 -5.80
C PRO A 35 4.60 14.04 -4.76
N VAL A 36 3.92 14.48 -3.70
CA VAL A 36 3.38 13.61 -2.65
C VAL A 36 2.40 12.59 -3.23
N TYR A 37 1.45 13.02 -4.07
CA TYR A 37 0.50 12.11 -4.72
C TYR A 37 1.22 11.03 -5.56
N LYS A 38 2.23 11.44 -6.34
CA LYS A 38 3.02 10.51 -7.16
C LYS A 38 3.77 9.49 -6.29
N ASN A 39 4.38 9.95 -5.19
CA ASN A 39 5.08 9.10 -4.24
C ASN A 39 4.12 8.08 -3.58
N LEU A 40 2.94 8.52 -3.15
CA LEU A 40 1.92 7.63 -2.57
C LEU A 40 1.47 6.55 -3.58
N GLY A 41 1.35 6.90 -4.86
CA GLY A 41 1.03 5.94 -5.92
C GLY A 41 2.12 4.89 -6.13
N GLN A 42 3.39 5.31 -6.07
CA GLN A 42 4.54 4.40 -6.13
C GLN A 42 4.59 3.49 -4.89
N GLU A 43 4.38 4.04 -3.69
CA GLU A 43 4.32 3.27 -2.44
C GLU A 43 3.19 2.22 -2.49
N LEU A 44 2.00 2.63 -2.93
CA LEU A 44 0.87 1.72 -3.10
C LEU A 44 1.18 0.57 -4.08
N THR A 45 1.88 0.88 -5.17
CA THR A 45 2.28 -0.13 -6.16
C THR A 45 3.27 -1.13 -5.56
N THR A 46 4.25 -0.65 -4.79
CA THR A 46 5.23 -1.48 -4.09
C THR A 46 4.55 -2.38 -3.05
N LEU A 47 3.60 -1.86 -2.27
CA LEU A 47 2.85 -2.64 -1.29
C LEU A 47 2.04 -3.77 -1.92
N LYS A 48 1.35 -3.50 -3.04
CA LYS A 48 0.62 -4.54 -3.77
C LYS A 48 1.54 -5.68 -4.23
N LYS A 49 2.74 -5.36 -4.70
CA LYS A 49 3.75 -6.37 -5.07
C LYS A 49 4.22 -7.18 -3.86
N GLN A 50 4.42 -6.55 -2.71
CA GLN A 50 4.80 -7.23 -1.47
C GLN A 50 3.71 -8.18 -0.98
N ILE A 51 2.45 -7.75 -1.04
CA ILE A 51 1.30 -8.60 -0.68
C ILE A 51 1.24 -9.82 -1.60
N LEU A 52 1.34 -9.61 -2.92
CA LEU A 52 1.34 -10.71 -3.90
C LEU A 52 2.47 -11.71 -3.64
N ALA A 53 3.70 -11.21 -3.43
CA ALA A 53 4.85 -12.07 -3.14
C ALA A 53 4.67 -12.90 -1.86
N LEU A 54 4.02 -12.35 -0.83
CA LEU A 54 3.70 -13.09 0.40
C LEU A 54 2.62 -14.15 0.18
N GLU A 55 1.66 -13.89 -0.71
CA GLU A 55 0.64 -14.87 -1.08
C GLU A 55 1.24 -16.04 -1.87
N GLU A 56 2.15 -15.75 -2.79
CA GLU A 56 2.91 -16.77 -3.54
C GLU A 56 3.82 -17.60 -2.62
N ALA A 57 4.48 -16.98 -1.64
CA ALA A 57 5.36 -17.68 -0.70
C ALA A 57 4.63 -18.52 0.36
N SER A 58 3.30 -18.41 0.46
CA SER A 58 2.46 -19.15 1.42
C SER A 58 1.81 -20.41 0.83
N TYR A 59 2.07 -20.72 -0.45
CA TYR A 59 1.65 -21.92 -1.18
C TYR A 59 2.80 -22.92 -1.31
#